data_AF-A0A7S1IGU7-F1
#
_entry.id   AF-A0A7S1IGU7-F1
#
_cell.length_a   1.000
_cell.length_b   1.000
_cell.length_c   1.000
_cell.angle_alpha   90.00
_cell.angle_beta   90.00
_cell.angle_gamma   90.00
#
_symmetry.space_group_name_H-M   'P 1'
#
loop_
_entity.id
_entity.type
_entity.pdbx_description
1 polymer ?
#
loop_
_entity_poly.entity_id
_entity_poly.type
_entity_poly.pdbx_seq_one_letter_code
_entity_poly.pdbx_strand_id
1 'polypeptide(L)'
;FRSFPLMSDDLLQKEMADAEEAELNVYDEQMGYLRIEKSLRDYGHYAMRVLQDKRRHWRKVAEHHRAILPDYEAHFERQAECIQANNTFFQDICDYSSQCMFWGY
;
A
#
# COMPACT_ATOMS: atom_id res chain seq x y z
N PHE A 1 42.88 41.98 -0.56
CA PHE A 1 42.57 40.56 -0.35
C PHE A 1 41.33 40.47 0.53
N ARG A 2 40.18 40.05 -0.02
CA ARG A 2 38.98 39.80 0.78
C ARG A 2 39.14 38.41 1.42
N SER A 3 39.30 38.35 2.74
CA SER A 3 39.26 37.08 3.46
C SER A 3 37.81 36.58 3.44
N PHE A 4 37.58 35.44 2.80
CA PHE A 4 36.35 34.70 3.03
C PHE A 4 36.36 34.20 4.48
N PRO A 5 35.25 34.33 5.24
CA PRO A 5 35.19 33.72 6.56
C PRO A 5 35.27 32.21 6.37
N LEU A 6 36.30 31.57 6.92
CA LEU A 6 36.29 30.12 7.12
C LEU A 6 35.08 29.80 8.01
N MET A 7 34.16 28.97 7.53
CA MET A 7 33.17 28.35 8.41
C MET A 7 33.90 27.66 9.55
N SER A 8 33.41 27.84 10.78
CA SER A 8 33.95 27.10 11.92
C SER A 8 33.63 25.62 11.76
N ASP A 9 34.55 24.74 12.16
CA ASP A 9 34.38 23.28 12.08
C ASP A 9 33.05 22.80 12.70
N ASP A 10 32.57 23.47 13.76
CA ASP A 10 31.27 23.19 14.39
C ASP A 10 30.06 23.44 13.48
N LEU A 11 30.12 24.44 12.60
CA LEU A 11 29.07 24.76 11.63
C LEU A 11 29.05 23.73 10.51
N LEU A 12 30.23 23.27 10.09
CA LEU A 12 30.41 22.25 9.07
C LEU A 12 29.95 20.87 9.57
N GLN A 13 30.28 20.52 10.83
CA GLN A 13 29.78 19.30 11.47
C GLN A 13 28.26 19.31 11.63
N LYS A 14 27.67 20.45 11.97
CA LYS A 14 26.22 20.58 12.07
C LYS A 14 25.53 20.41 10.71
N GLU A 15 26.02 21.08 9.66
CA GLU A 15 25.44 20.93 8.31
C GLU A 15 25.55 19.49 7.79
N MET A 16 26.65 18.79 8.10
CA MET A 16 26.80 17.37 7.76
C MET A 16 25.78 16.49 8.51
N ALA A 17 25.58 16.73 9.81
CA ALA A 17 24.59 15.99 10.61
C ALA A 17 23.16 16.27 10.13
N ASP A 18 22.83 17.54 9.85
CA ASP A 18 21.52 17.93 9.32
C ASP A 18 21.27 17.30 7.92
N ALA A 19 22.30 17.17 7.09
CA ALA A 19 22.22 16.51 5.78
C ALA A 19 22.04 14.98 5.90
N GLU A 20 22.75 14.32 6.81
CA GLU A 20 22.58 12.90 7.11
C GLU A 20 21.17 12.59 7.66
N GLU A 21 20.65 13.45 8.55
CA GLU A 21 19.28 13.33 9.06
C GLU A 21 18.23 13.52 7.95
N ALA A 22 18.44 14.50 7.07
CA ALA A 22 17.57 14.73 5.92
C ALA A 22 17.56 13.53 4.95
N GLU A 23 18.72 12.91 4.70
CA GLU A 23 18.83 11.72 3.85
C GLU A 23 18.12 10.51 4.47
N LEU A 24 18.30 10.29 5.77
CA LEU A 24 17.58 9.24 6.51
C LEU A 24 16.06 9.43 6.45
N ASN A 25 15.59 10.67 6.61
CA ASN A 25 14.16 10.97 6.53
C ASN A 25 13.58 10.67 5.13
N VAL A 26 14.30 11.06 4.07
CA VAL A 26 13.89 10.75 2.68
C VAL A 26 13.86 9.23 2.45
N TYR A 27 14.83 8.49 2.96
CA TYR A 27 14.85 7.03 2.86
C TYR A 27 13.65 6.39 3.57
N ASP A 28 13.34 6.84 4.80
CA ASP A 28 12.20 6.32 5.56
C ASP A 28 10.85 6.63 4.89
N GLU A 29 10.71 7.82 4.31
CA GLU A 29 9.55 8.21 3.51
C GLU A 29 9.39 7.31 2.26
N GLN A 30 10.49 7.08 1.52
CA GLN A 30 10.49 6.20 0.35
C GLN A 30 10.12 4.75 0.74
N MET A 31 10.68 4.24 1.83
CA MET A 31 10.34 2.92 2.33
C MET A 31 8.89 2.84 2.82
N GLY A 32 8.36 3.92 3.42
CA GLY A 32 6.95 4.06 3.77
C GLY A 32 6.05 3.97 2.55
N TYR A 33 6.38 4.74 1.50
CA TYR A 33 5.69 4.72 0.22
C TYR A 33 5.65 3.32 -0.39
N LEU A 34 6.79 2.63 -0.51
CA LEU A 34 6.88 1.28 -1.09
C LEU A 34 6.05 0.26 -0.31
N ARG A 35 5.99 0.37 1.03
CA ARG A 35 5.14 -0.51 1.86
C ARG A 35 3.65 -0.29 1.58
N ILE A 36 3.23 0.96 1.44
CA ILE A 36 1.83 1.31 1.13
C ILE A 36 1.49 0.82 -0.27
N GLU A 37 2.34 1.12 -1.26
CA GLU A 37 2.12 0.70 -2.65
C GLU A 37 1.97 -0.83 -2.73
N LYS A 38 2.90 -1.57 -2.11
CA LYS A 38 2.80 -3.04 -2.05
C LYS A 38 1.49 -3.51 -1.41
N SER A 39 1.06 -2.87 -0.32
CA SER A 39 -0.18 -3.26 0.38
C SER A 39 -1.42 -3.04 -0.48
N LEU A 40 -1.47 -1.93 -1.22
CA LEU A 40 -2.53 -1.64 -2.16
C LEU A 40 -2.52 -2.62 -3.33
N ARG A 41 -1.33 -2.93 -3.88
CA ARG A 41 -1.21 -3.90 -4.98
C ARG A 41 -1.58 -5.33 -4.56
N ASP A 42 -1.34 -5.69 -3.29
CA ASP A 42 -1.66 -7.01 -2.74
C ASP A 42 -3.15 -7.15 -2.29
N TYR A 43 -3.92 -6.04 -2.26
CA TYR A 43 -5.30 -6.02 -1.76
C TYR A 43 -6.18 -7.10 -2.41
N GLY A 44 -6.23 -7.15 -3.74
CA GLY A 44 -7.12 -8.07 -4.46
C GLY A 44 -6.82 -9.53 -4.13
N HIS A 45 -5.54 -9.90 -4.07
CA HIS A 45 -5.12 -11.25 -3.69
C HIS A 45 -5.55 -11.61 -2.27
N TYR A 46 -5.33 -10.69 -1.32
CA TYR A 46 -5.70 -10.91 0.08
C TYR A 46 -7.22 -11.02 0.24
N ALA A 47 -7.98 -10.08 -0.30
CA ALA A 47 -9.43 -10.04 -0.18
C ALA A 47 -10.09 -11.27 -0.85
N MET A 48 -9.63 -11.68 -2.04
CA MET A 48 -10.13 -12.87 -2.71
C MET A 48 -9.82 -14.16 -1.93
N ARG A 49 -8.65 -14.26 -1.30
CA ARG A 49 -8.32 -15.42 -0.44
C ARG A 49 -9.30 -15.53 0.72
N VAL A 50 -9.55 -14.42 1.42
CA VAL A 50 -10.51 -14.38 2.53
C VAL A 50 -11.92 -14.76 2.06
N LEU A 51 -12.34 -14.27 0.89
CA LEU A 51 -13.63 -14.61 0.29
C LEU A 51 -13.74 -16.11 -0.01
N GLN A 52 -12.69 -16.70 -0.61
CA GLN A 52 -12.64 -18.13 -0.92
C GLN A 52 -12.70 -18.99 0.35
N ASP A 53 -12.05 -18.56 1.43
CA ASP A 53 -12.13 -19.26 2.72
C ASP A 53 -13.53 -19.19 3.32
N LYS A 54 -14.21 -18.03 3.27
CA LYS A 54 -15.61 -17.92 3.69
C LYS A 54 -16.52 -18.82 2.86
N ARG A 55 -16.36 -18.83 1.55
CA ARG A 55 -17.11 -19.70 0.63
C ARG A 55 -16.86 -21.19 0.92
N ARG A 56 -15.62 -21.56 1.23
CA ARG A 56 -15.26 -22.92 1.65
C ARG A 56 -15.94 -23.32 2.96
N HIS A 57 -15.98 -22.43 3.94
CA HIS A 57 -16.70 -22.67 5.19
C HIS A 57 -18.21 -22.82 4.96
N TRP A 58 -18.80 -21.98 4.11
CA TRP A 58 -20.20 -22.08 3.73
C TRP A 58 -20.55 -23.45 3.13
N ARG A 59 -19.68 -23.99 2.27
CA ARG A 59 -19.91 -25.31 1.66
C ARG A 59 -19.88 -26.49 2.66
N LYS A 60 -19.32 -26.29 3.85
CA LYS A 60 -19.32 -27.29 4.93
C LYS A 60 -20.60 -27.24 5.78
N VAL A 61 -21.41 -26.19 5.64
CA VAL A 61 -22.68 -26.06 6.34
C VAL A 61 -23.66 -27.11 5.83
N ALA A 62 -24.42 -27.72 6.74
CA ALA A 62 -25.40 -28.75 6.40
C ALA A 62 -26.48 -28.19 5.45
N GLU A 63 -26.95 -29.05 4.54
CA GLU A 63 -27.84 -28.64 3.45
C GLU A 63 -29.13 -27.94 3.92
N HIS A 64 -29.76 -28.47 4.97
CA HIS A 64 -30.98 -27.87 5.54
C HIS A 64 -30.76 -26.46 6.10
N HIS A 65 -29.55 -26.15 6.60
CA HIS A 65 -29.21 -24.78 7.01
C HIS A 65 -28.91 -23.89 5.81
N ARG A 66 -28.29 -24.43 4.75
CA ARG A 66 -28.07 -23.68 3.51
C ARG A 66 -29.37 -23.34 2.80
N ALA A 67 -30.36 -24.22 2.86
CA ALA A 67 -31.69 -23.99 2.31
C ALA A 67 -32.43 -22.78 2.93
N ILE A 68 -32.04 -22.32 4.13
CA ILE A 68 -32.56 -21.10 4.76
C ILE A 68 -32.03 -19.84 4.06
N LEU A 69 -30.84 -19.92 3.45
CA LEU A 69 -30.19 -18.80 2.75
C LEU A 69 -29.80 -19.22 1.32
N PRO A 70 -30.77 -19.49 0.44
CA PRO A 70 -30.53 -20.06 -0.90
C PRO A 70 -29.66 -19.14 -1.78
N ASP A 71 -29.76 -17.82 -1.59
CA ASP A 71 -29.04 -16.82 -2.39
C ASP A 71 -27.65 -16.46 -1.82
N TYR A 72 -27.22 -17.11 -0.74
CA TYR A 72 -25.96 -16.77 -0.09
C TYR A 72 -24.74 -17.11 -0.96
N GLU A 73 -24.85 -18.12 -1.83
CA GLU A 73 -23.78 -18.43 -2.79
C GLU A 73 -23.59 -17.28 -3.80
N ALA A 74 -24.68 -16.72 -4.32
CA ALA A 74 -24.65 -15.55 -5.22
C ALA A 74 -24.15 -14.28 -4.50
N HIS A 75 -24.26 -14.20 -3.18
CA HIS A 75 -23.66 -13.11 -2.41
C HIS A 75 -22.12 -13.14 -2.47
N PHE A 76 -21.49 -14.32 -2.53
CA PHE A 76 -20.03 -14.40 -2.72
C PHE A 76 -19.59 -13.89 -4.09
N GLU A 77 -20.39 -14.10 -5.14
CA GLU A 77 -20.10 -13.60 -6.49
C GLU A 77 -20.14 -12.07 -6.52
N ARG A 78 -21.18 -11.46 -5.94
CA ARG A 78 -21.25 -9.99 -5.78
C ARG A 78 -20.09 -9.44 -4.95
N GLN A 79 -19.68 -10.14 -3.89
CA GLN A 79 -18.49 -9.73 -3.13
C GLN A 79 -17.21 -9.78 -3.98
N ALA A 80 -17.07 -10.78 -4.86
CA ALA A 80 -15.92 -10.87 -5.76
C ALA A 80 -15.88 -9.69 -6.76
N GLU A 81 -17.03 -9.32 -7.32
CA GLU A 81 -17.16 -8.14 -8.20
C GLU A 81 -16.74 -6.85 -7.49
N CYS A 82 -17.22 -6.64 -6.26
CA CYS A 82 -16.82 -5.50 -5.44
C CYS A 82 -15.32 -5.50 -5.12
N ILE A 83 -14.73 -6.65 -4.79
CA ILE A 83 -13.29 -6.78 -4.56
C ILE A 83 -12.52 -6.42 -5.83
N GLN A 84 -12.99 -6.85 -7.00
CA GLN A 84 -12.33 -6.55 -8.26
C GLN A 84 -12.40 -5.05 -8.57
N ALA A 85 -13.55 -4.40 -8.41
CA ALA A 85 -13.69 -2.96 -8.59
C ALA A 85 -12.77 -2.17 -7.65
N ASN A 86 -12.72 -2.54 -6.37
CA ASN A 86 -11.81 -1.91 -5.40
C ASN A 86 -10.34 -2.16 -5.76
N ASN A 87 -10.00 -3.35 -6.22
CA ASN A 87 -8.64 -3.67 -6.65
C ASN A 87 -8.22 -2.80 -7.83
N THR A 88 -9.08 -2.62 -8.84
CA THR A 88 -8.81 -1.70 -9.96
C THR A 88 -8.54 -0.29 -9.45
N PHE A 89 -9.40 0.24 -8.57
CA PHE A 89 -9.19 1.56 -7.97
C PHE A 89 -7.83 1.68 -7.25
N PHE A 90 -7.40 0.66 -6.50
CA PHE A 90 -6.10 0.69 -5.84
C PHE A 90 -4.92 0.56 -6.81
N GLN A 91 -5.04 -0.23 -7.89
CA GLN A 91 -4.02 -0.28 -8.93
C GLN A 91 -3.88 1.08 -9.62
N ASP A 92 -4.99 1.74 -9.93
CA ASP A 92 -4.97 3.08 -10.54
C ASP A 92 -4.26 4.10 -9.64
N ILE A 93 -4.48 4.05 -8.32
CA ILE A 93 -3.74 4.88 -7.35
C ILE A 93 -2.24 4.60 -7.41
N CYS A 94 -1.83 3.33 -7.39
CA CYS A 94 -0.43 2.96 -7.43
C CYS A 94 0.23 3.37 -8.75
N ASP A 95 -0.45 3.17 -9.87
CA ASP A 95 0.09 3.50 -11.19
C ASP A 95 0.23 5.02 -11.36
N TYR A 96 -0.72 5.80 -10.83
CA TYR A 96 -0.61 7.25 -10.77
C TYR A 96 0.52 7.71 -9.84
N SER A 97 0.61 7.13 -8.63
CA SER A 97 1.63 7.53 -7.65
C SER A 97 3.04 7.20 -8.13
N SER A 98 3.24 6.03 -8.77
CA SER A 98 4.52 5.69 -9.40
C SER A 98 4.91 6.72 -10.45
N GLN A 99 3.96 7.19 -11.28
CA GLN A 99 4.23 8.27 -12.24
C GLN A 99 4.64 9.56 -11.53
N CYS A 100 3.94 10.01 -10.49
CA CYS A 100 4.35 11.25 -9.78
C CYS A 100 5.76 11.17 -9.21
N MET A 101 6.22 10.00 -8.76
CA MET A 101 7.58 9.80 -8.24
C MET A 101 8.65 9.86 -9.34
N PHE A 102 8.33 9.48 -10.59
CA PHE A 102 9.27 9.53 -11.72
C PHE A 102 9.45 10.92 -12.33
N TRP A 103 8.49 11.83 -12.15
CA TRP A 103 8.51 13.18 -12.74
C TRP A 103 8.87 14.28 -11.73
N GLY A 104 9.22 13.90 -10.50
CA GLY A 104 9.65 14.81 -9.42
C GLY A 104 11.16 15.07 -9.33
N TYR A 105 11.95 14.56 -10.28
CA TYR A 105 13.40 14.80 -10.43
C TYR A 105 13.71 15.53 -11.73
#